data_AF-A0AAV7BJF3-F1
#
_entry.id   AF-A0AAV7BJF3-F1
#
_cell.length_a   1.000
_cell.length_b   1.000
_cell.length_c   1.000
_cell.angle_alpha   90.00
_cell.angle_beta   90.00
_cell.angle_gamma   90.00
#
_symmetry.space_group_name_H-M   'P 1'
#
loop_
_entity.id
_entity.type
_entity.pdbx_description
1 polymer ?
#
loop_
_entity_poly.entity_id
_entity_poly.type
_entity_poly.pdbx_seq_one_letter_code
_entity_poly.pdbx_strand_id
1 'polypeptide(L)' 'MSKHMIMLQDNVIYECIQFLEHCEIYGKNIPALIEQPLEEEKMHIGKNTVTYEARQLKALMYEITSWNM' A
#
# COMPACT_ATOMS: atom_id res chain seq x y z
N MET A 1 11.69 -8.47 4.26
CA MET A 1 12.68 -8.53 5.37
C MET A 1 13.05 -7.11 5.77
N SER A 2 12.90 -6.75 7.04
CA SER A 2 13.38 -5.48 7.59
C SER A 2 14.88 -5.58 7.89
N LYS A 3 15.63 -4.52 7.58
CA LYS A 3 17.10 -4.50 7.74
C LYS A 3 17.54 -4.23 9.18
N HIS A 4 16.73 -3.48 9.92
CA HIS A 4 17.00 -3.04 11.27
C HIS A 4 15.80 -3.32 12.17
N MET A 5 16.07 -3.65 13.42
CA MET A 5 15.06 -3.70 14.47
C MET A 5 14.77 -2.27 14.92
N ILE A 6 13.57 -1.79 14.66
CA ILE A 6 13.12 -0.44 15.03
C ILE A 6 11.76 -0.59 15.71
N MET A 7 11.58 0.09 16.83
CA MET A 7 10.28 0.22 17.49
C MET A 7 9.56 1.43 16.91
N LEU A 8 8.37 1.22 16.36
CA LEU A 8 7.49 2.29 15.93
C LEU A 8 6.55 2.66 17.09
N GLN A 9 6.24 3.95 17.21
CA GLN A 9 5.22 4.41 18.16
C GLN A 9 3.82 4.08 17.62
N ASP A 10 2.88 3.77 18.51
CA ASP A 10 1.52 3.36 18.13
C ASP A 10 0.77 4.42 17.30
N ASN A 11 1.00 5.70 17.60
CA ASN A 11 0.41 6.81 16.83
C ASN A 11 0.89 6.81 15.38
N VAL A 12 2.18 6.51 15.13
CA VAL A 12 2.73 6.43 13.77
C VAL A 12 2.09 5.28 13.02
N ILE A 13 1.93 4.12 13.66
CA ILE A 13 1.28 2.97 13.03
C ILE A 13 -0.19 3.30 12.72
N TYR A 14 -0.91 3.92 13.66
CA TYR A 14 -2.30 4.37 13.44
C TYR A 14 -2.40 5.34 12.25
N GLU A 15 -1.54 6.36 12.19
CA GLU A 15 -1.50 7.32 11.10
C GLU A 15 -1.18 6.66 9.75
N CYS A 16 -0.25 5.70 9.73
CA CYS A 16 0.04 4.91 8.54
C CYS A 16 -1.16 4.09 8.07
N ILE A 17 -1.83 3.37 8.99
CA ILE A 17 -3.02 2.57 8.64
C ILE A 17 -4.12 3.48 8.11
N GLN A 18 -4.42 4.58 8.81
CA GLN A 18 -5.40 5.56 8.37
C GLN A 18 -5.07 6.11 6.99
N PHE A 19 -3.83 6.50 6.74
CA PHE A 19 -3.40 6.96 5.42
C PHE A 19 -3.66 5.91 4.34
N LEU A 20 -3.28 4.64 4.58
CA LEU A 20 -3.47 3.55 3.63
C LEU A 20 -4.96 3.23 3.40
N GLU A 21 -5.83 3.38 4.40
CA GLU A 21 -7.28 3.27 4.25
C GLU A 21 -7.85 4.36 3.33
N HIS A 22 -7.39 5.60 3.46
CA HIS A 22 -7.79 6.67 2.55
C HIS A 22 -7.30 6.37 1.12
N CYS A 23 -6.07 5.89 0.95
CA CYS A 23 -5.57 5.45 -0.36
C CYS A 23 -6.41 4.30 -0.93
N GLU A 24 -6.85 3.35 -0.10
CA GLU A 24 -7.70 2.24 -0.52
C GLU A 24 -9.07 2.72 -1.02
N ILE A 25 -9.72 3.61 -0.28
CA ILE A 25 -11.06 4.14 -0.60
C ILE A 25 -11.03 5.04 -1.84
N TYR A 26 -10.07 5.95 -1.93
CA TYR A 26 -10.05 6.99 -2.96
C TYR A 26 -9.14 6.68 -4.16
N GLY A 27 -8.26 5.67 -4.05
CA GLY A 27 -7.26 5.33 -5.06
C GLY A 27 -7.71 4.41 -6.20
N LYS A 28 -9.00 4.04 -6.27
CA LYS A 28 -9.47 2.95 -7.15
C LYS A 28 -9.23 3.23 -8.64
N ASN A 29 -9.32 4.50 -9.01
CA ASN A 29 -9.18 4.96 -10.39
C ASN A 29 -7.87 5.73 -10.62
N ILE A 30 -6.94 5.70 -9.66
CA ILE A 30 -5.65 6.38 -9.75
C ILE A 30 -4.60 5.32 -10.10
N PRO A 31 -3.93 5.41 -11.27
CA PRO A 31 -2.88 4.46 -11.63
C PRO A 31 -1.69 4.60 -10.68
N ALA A 32 -1.13 3.46 -10.26
CA ALA A 32 0.05 3.43 -9.38
C ALA A 32 1.35 3.66 -10.17
N LEU A 33 1.39 3.20 -11.42
CA LEU A 33 2.49 3.35 -12.34
C LEU A 33 1.96 3.94 -13.65
N ILE A 34 2.62 5.01 -14.11
CA ILE A 34 2.39 5.56 -15.43
C ILE A 34 3.20 4.71 -16.41
N GLU A 35 2.51 3.79 -17.08
CA GLU A 35 3.11 2.94 -18.11
C GLU A 35 3.63 3.79 -19.26
N GLN A 36 4.76 3.38 -19.84
CA GLN A 36 5.25 4.04 -21.03
C GLN A 36 4.34 3.71 -22.22
N PRO A 37 4.10 4.67 -23.15
CA PRO A 37 3.21 4.42 -24.29
C PRO A 37 3.61 3.23 -25.17
N LEU A 38 4.87 2.81 -25.12
CA LEU A 38 5.46 1.75 -25.94
C LEU A 38 5.69 0.43 -25.17
N GLU A 39 5.24 0.30 -23.93
CA GLU A 39 5.35 -0.96 -23.17
C GLU A 39 4.46 -2.05 -23.80
N GLU A 40 5.07 -3.18 -24.16
CA GLU A 40 4.38 -4.33 -24.78
C GLU A 40 3.51 -5.10 -23.78
N GLU A 41 3.96 -5.20 -22.53
CA GLU A 41 3.21 -5.81 -21.42
C GLU A 41 2.61 -4.73 -20.53
N LYS A 42 1.28 -4.63 -20.55
CA LYS A 42 0.55 -3.75 -19.62
C LYS A 42 0.26 -4.47 -18.31
N MET A 43 0.33 -3.75 -17.20
CA MET A 43 -0.16 -4.27 -15.94
C MET A 43 -1.66 -4.53 -16.01
N HIS A 44 -2.10 -5.56 -15.29
CA HIS A 44 -3.51 -5.80 -15.11
C HIS A 44 -4.18 -4.57 -14.47
N ILE A 45 -5.29 -4.12 -15.04
CA ILE A 45 -6.01 -2.90 -14.61
C ILE A 45 -6.35 -2.88 -13.12
N GLY A 46 -6.63 -4.04 -12.51
CA GLY A 46 -6.92 -4.15 -11.08
C GLY A 46 -5.69 -4.19 -10.18
N LYS A 47 -4.49 -4.32 -10.75
CA LYS A 47 -3.20 -4.32 -10.05
C LYS A 47 -2.44 -3.01 -10.21
N ASN A 48 -2.69 -2.24 -11.27
CA ASN A 48 -2.10 -0.90 -11.43
C ASN A 48 -3.02 0.18 -10.84
N THR A 49 -3.32 0.09 -9.55
CA THR A 49 -4.11 1.13 -8.85
C THR A 49 -3.49 1.44 -7.50
N VAL A 50 -3.61 2.71 -7.07
CA VAL A 50 -3.24 3.12 -5.72
C VAL A 50 -3.96 2.27 -4.66
N THR A 51 -5.23 1.90 -4.91
CA THR A 51 -5.98 0.98 -4.04
C THR A 51 -5.33 -0.40 -3.93
N TYR A 52 -4.78 -0.94 -5.01
CA TYR A 52 -4.11 -2.24 -4.96
C TYR A 52 -2.85 -2.16 -4.10
N GLU A 53 -1.97 -1.19 -4.37
CA GLU A 53 -0.73 -1.01 -3.62
C GLU A 53 -0.99 -0.72 -2.12
N ALA A 54 -2.00 0.11 -1.83
CA ALA A 54 -2.37 0.43 -0.45
C ALA A 54 -2.79 -0.82 0.34
N ARG A 55 -3.55 -1.74 -0.27
CA ARG A 55 -3.93 -3.01 0.37
C ARG A 55 -2.72 -3.89 0.66
N GLN A 56 -1.77 -3.97 -0.28
CA GLN A 56 -0.54 -4.73 -0.11
C GLN A 56 0.30 -4.18 1.04
N LEU A 57 0.50 -2.86 1.09
CA LEU A 57 1.22 -2.19 2.17
C LEU A 57 0.50 -2.33 3.52
N LYS A 58 -0.83 -2.23 3.55
CA LYS A 58 -1.62 -2.35 4.78
C LYS A 58 -1.54 -3.77 5.34
N ALA A 59 -1.60 -4.79 4.48
CA ALA A 59 -1.41 -6.18 4.88
C ALA A 59 -0.02 -6.41 5.50
N LEU A 60 1.04 -5.87 4.88
CA LEU A 60 2.39 -5.93 5.43
C LEU A 60 2.49 -5.18 6.77
N MET A 61 1.81 -4.04 6.92
CA MET A 61 1.80 -3.28 8.17
C MET A 61 1.17 -4.10 9.30
N TYR A 62 0.05 -4.77 9.07
CA TYR A 62 -0.57 -5.66 10.06
C TYR A 62 0.34 -6.84 10.40
N GLU A 63 0.99 -7.44 9.40
CA GLU A 63 1.92 -8.56 9.61
C GLU A 63 3.10 -8.17 10.52
N ILE A 64 3.74 -7.01 10.27
CA ILE A 64 4.94 -6.60 11.02
C ILE A 64 4.62 -6.02 12.40
N THR A 65 3.42 -5.45 12.58
CA THR A 65 3.02 -4.83 13.85
C THR A 65 2.21 -5.77 14.75
N SER A 66 1.81 -6.94 14.25
CA SER A 66 0.86 -7.84 14.93
C SER A 66 -0.43 -7.13 15.36
N TRP A 67 -0.78 -6.06 14.65
CA TRP A 67 -1.98 -5.28 14.92
C TRP A 67 -3.16 -6.03 14.29
N ASN A 68 -3.79 -6.89 15.09
CA ASN A 68 -5.07 -7.50 14.73
C ASN A 68 -6.19 -6.50 15.02
N MET A 69 -7.06 -6.27 14.04
CA MET A 69 -8.36 -5.63 14.26
C MET A 69 -9.30 -6.57 15.02
#